data_AF-A0A1C0TWN5-F1
#
_entry.id   AF-A0A1C0TWN5-F1
#
_cell.length_a   1.000
_cell.length_b   1.000
_cell.length_c   1.000
_cell.angle_alpha   90.00
_cell.angle_beta   90.00
_cell.angle_gamma   90.00
#
_symmetry.space_group_name_H-M   'P 1'
#
loop_
_entity.id
_entity.type
_entity.pdbx_description
1 polymer ?
#
loop_
_entity_poly.entity_id
_entity_poly.type
_entity_poly.pdbx_seq_one_letter_code
_entity_poly.pdbx_strand_id
1 'polypeptide(L)'
;MALAVFGYVQINNYFYILNEFSASAYTWLQYGEELECPDALEFNGDNYIIYNDCYGFDPGEPIIESGHIETDNDYVYFLNRKVKQQSFLQGHTKSQKLKILLRNEHELNLQRGSRIFMFKRIKWTNSTTHKLLKRTQNAWLALLRCYV
;
A
#
# COMPACT_ATOMS: atom_id res chain seq x y z
N MET A 1 55.72 -30.73 -12.38
CA MET A 1 55.33 -29.36 -11.96
C MET A 1 54.05 -29.02 -12.69
N ALA A 2 52.96 -28.86 -11.93
CA ALA A 2 51.64 -28.45 -12.44
C ALA A 2 51.50 -26.92 -12.38
N LEU A 3 50.52 -26.38 -13.14
CA LEU A 3 49.79 -25.09 -13.03
C LEU A 3 49.59 -24.51 -14.44
N ALA A 4 48.46 -23.94 -14.85
CA ALA A 4 47.05 -24.02 -14.47
C ALA A 4 46.29 -23.34 -15.64
N VAL A 5 45.09 -23.84 -15.96
CA VAL A 5 44.20 -23.28 -16.98
C VAL A 5 43.54 -22.02 -16.40
N PHE A 6 43.68 -20.86 -17.05
CA PHE A 6 42.93 -19.65 -16.70
C PHE A 6 41.56 -19.70 -17.37
N GLY A 7 40.52 -20.02 -16.58
CA GLY A 7 39.13 -19.79 -16.94
C GLY A 7 38.77 -18.32 -16.78
N TYR A 8 38.22 -17.72 -17.83
CA TYR A 8 37.60 -16.39 -17.77
C TYR A 8 36.24 -16.51 -17.04
N VAL A 9 36.12 -15.86 -15.89
CA VAL A 9 34.83 -15.68 -15.20
C VAL A 9 34.17 -14.42 -15.76
N GLN A 10 33.11 -14.57 -16.54
CA GLN A 10 32.20 -13.48 -16.89
C GLN A 10 31.45 -13.06 -15.63
N ILE A 11 31.77 -11.87 -15.12
CA ILE A 11 31.01 -11.24 -14.04
C ILE A 11 29.79 -10.56 -14.69
N ASN A 12 28.64 -11.23 -14.63
CA ASN A 12 27.36 -10.63 -14.95
C ASN A 12 27.04 -9.55 -13.90
N ASN A 13 27.26 -8.29 -14.26
CA ASN A 13 26.81 -7.12 -13.50
C ASN A 13 25.28 -7.07 -13.48
N TYR A 14 24.65 -7.78 -12.55
CA TYR A 14 23.29 -7.50 -12.14
C TYR A 14 23.31 -6.23 -11.28
N PHE A 15 23.07 -5.10 -11.94
CA PHE A 15 22.80 -3.82 -11.31
C PHE A 15 21.45 -3.94 -10.57
N TYR A 16 21.47 -4.39 -9.31
CA TYR A 16 20.32 -4.25 -8.43
C TYR A 16 20.21 -2.77 -8.07
N ILE A 17 19.32 -2.06 -8.77
CA ILE A 17 18.85 -0.75 -8.33
C ILE A 17 18.11 -1.01 -7.01
N LEU A 18 18.81 -0.78 -5.90
CA LEU A 18 18.23 -0.60 -4.59
C LEU A 18 17.34 0.65 -4.68
N ASN A 19 16.09 0.46 -5.11
CA ASN A 19 15.05 1.45 -4.92
C ASN A 19 14.82 1.56 -3.41
N GLU A 20 15.62 2.39 -2.76
CA GLU A 20 15.29 2.97 -1.46
C GLU A 20 13.89 3.54 -1.58
N PHE A 21 12.98 2.93 -0.83
CA PHE A 21 11.64 3.41 -0.65
C PHE A 21 11.76 4.79 0.00
N SER A 22 11.65 5.87 -0.78
CA SER A 22 11.47 7.18 -0.17
C SER A 22 10.12 7.15 0.53
N ALA A 23 10.12 6.92 1.84
CA ALA A 23 8.94 6.91 2.71
C ALA A 23 8.29 8.30 2.86
N SER A 24 8.48 9.18 1.86
CA SER A 24 7.84 10.49 1.79
C SER A 24 6.39 10.32 1.33
N ALA A 25 5.52 10.04 2.31
CA ALA A 25 4.07 10.18 2.28
C ALA A 25 3.38 9.70 0.99
N TYR A 26 3.57 8.42 0.67
CA TYR A 26 2.79 7.77 -0.39
C TYR A 26 1.51 7.19 0.18
N THR A 27 0.38 7.63 -0.37
CA THR A 27 -0.92 7.02 -0.11
C THR A 27 -1.29 6.13 -1.29
N TRP A 28 -1.84 4.97 -0.95
CA TRP A 28 -2.17 3.88 -1.83
C TRP A 28 -3.66 3.60 -1.70
N LEU A 29 -4.44 3.87 -2.74
CA LEU A 29 -5.89 3.63 -2.72
C LEU A 29 -6.19 2.24 -3.25
N GLN A 30 -6.91 1.44 -2.47
CA GLN A 30 -7.33 0.10 -2.89
C GLN A 30 -8.32 0.20 -4.05
N TYR A 31 -8.25 -0.73 -5.01
CA TYR A 31 -9.21 -0.81 -6.10
C TYR A 31 -9.56 -2.26 -6.45
N GLY A 32 -10.74 -2.45 -7.06
CA GLY A 32 -11.30 -3.74 -7.45
C GLY A 32 -12.78 -3.59 -7.76
N GLU A 33 -13.32 -4.44 -8.63
CA GLU A 33 -14.70 -4.33 -9.13
C GLU A 33 -15.77 -4.51 -8.05
N GLU A 34 -15.44 -5.20 -6.96
CA GLU A 34 -16.34 -5.50 -5.84
C GLU A 34 -16.19 -4.54 -4.65
N LEU A 35 -15.31 -3.54 -4.74
CA LEU A 35 -15.06 -2.62 -3.63
C LEU A 35 -16.01 -1.42 -3.71
N GLU A 36 -17.11 -1.50 -2.98
CA GLU A 36 -17.99 -0.33 -2.76
C GLU A 36 -17.25 0.79 -2.01
N CYS A 37 -16.28 0.40 -1.17
CA CYS A 37 -15.67 1.27 -0.17
C CYS A 37 -14.17 0.97 -0.01
N PRO A 38 -13.32 1.58 -0.83
CA PRO A 38 -11.89 1.27 -0.88
C PRO A 38 -11.14 1.82 0.34
N ASP A 39 -10.24 1.01 0.91
CA ASP A 39 -9.29 1.46 1.91
C ASP A 39 -8.17 2.29 1.27
N ALA A 40 -7.72 3.34 1.94
CA ALA A 40 -6.49 4.04 1.59
C ALA A 40 -5.39 3.71 2.60
N LEU A 41 -4.22 3.30 2.13
CA LEU A 41 -3.05 2.95 2.93
C LEU A 41 -1.97 4.01 2.76
N GLU A 42 -1.56 4.65 3.84
CA GLU A 42 -0.48 5.63 3.85
C GLU A 42 0.73 5.11 4.62
N PHE A 43 1.92 5.33 4.07
CA PHE A 43 3.18 5.08 4.76
C PHE A 43 3.83 6.41 5.13
N ASN A 44 4.20 6.54 6.41
CA ASN A 44 4.85 7.70 6.99
C ASN A 44 6.07 7.24 7.80
N GLY A 45 7.23 7.20 7.15
CA GLY A 45 8.42 6.55 7.70
C GLY A 45 8.16 5.08 8.02
N ASP A 46 8.45 4.68 9.26
CA ASP A 46 8.22 3.32 9.75
C ASP A 46 6.80 3.11 10.30
N ASN A 47 5.86 4.03 10.02
CA ASN A 47 4.48 3.89 10.44
C ASN A 47 3.56 3.76 9.22
N TYR A 48 2.42 3.10 9.44
CA TYR A 48 1.33 3.08 8.47
C TYR A 48 0.02 3.55 9.09
N ILE A 49 -0.85 4.07 8.23
CA ILE A 49 -2.21 4.45 8.56
C ILE A 49 -3.14 3.91 7.46
N ILE A 50 -4.25 3.31 7.86
CA ILE A 50 -5.33 2.93 6.95
C ILE A 50 -6.51 3.84 7.21
N TYR A 51 -7.01 4.42 6.13
CA TYR A 51 -8.20 5.25 6.11
C TYR A 51 -9.35 4.55 5.41
N ASN A 52 -10.56 4.74 5.93
CA ASN A 52 -11.80 4.40 5.25
C ASN A 52 -12.86 5.42 5.67
N ASP A 53 -13.46 6.09 4.69
CA ASP A 53 -14.45 7.16 4.87
C ASP A 53 -15.88 6.71 4.57
N CYS A 54 -16.02 5.50 4.03
CA CYS A 54 -17.25 4.93 3.55
C CYS A 54 -18.14 4.40 4.68
N TYR A 55 -17.54 3.77 5.70
CA TYR A 55 -18.26 3.03 6.73
C TYR A 55 -18.67 3.83 7.98
N GLY A 56 -18.60 5.17 7.94
CA GLY A 56 -19.48 6.00 8.76
C GLY A 56 -19.39 5.87 10.29
N PHE A 57 -18.22 5.53 10.85
CA PHE A 57 -17.97 5.81 12.28
C PHE A 57 -17.24 7.14 12.40
N ASP A 58 -18.04 8.21 12.47
CA ASP A 58 -17.65 9.62 12.55
C ASP A 58 -16.86 10.17 11.33
N PRO A 59 -17.45 11.05 10.50
CA PRO A 59 -16.70 11.77 9.45
C PRO A 59 -15.57 12.67 10.00
N GLY A 60 -15.40 12.75 11.32
CA GLY A 60 -14.23 13.29 12.01
C GLY A 60 -13.06 12.32 12.21
N GLU A 61 -13.27 11.00 12.10
CA GLU A 61 -12.26 9.96 12.39
C GLU A 61 -12.05 8.95 11.24
N PRO A 62 -11.50 9.37 10.09
CA PRO A 62 -11.29 8.49 8.92
C PRO A 62 -10.22 7.41 9.14
N ILE A 63 -9.45 7.48 10.23
CA ILE A 63 -8.37 6.54 10.53
C ILE A 63 -8.97 5.29 11.17
N ILE A 64 -8.98 4.18 10.45
CA ILE A 64 -9.55 2.91 10.91
C ILE A 64 -8.50 1.95 11.48
N GLU A 65 -7.25 2.10 11.08
CA GLU A 65 -6.14 1.30 11.60
C GLU A 65 -4.83 2.07 11.52
N SER A 66 -3.93 1.85 12.47
CA SER A 66 -2.55 2.34 12.41
C SER A 66 -1.58 1.39 13.09
N GLY A 67 -0.30 1.55 12.81
CA GLY A 67 0.74 0.75 13.44
C GLY A 67 2.12 1.02 12.87
N HIS A 68 3.03 0.11 13.18
CA HIS A 68 4.40 0.11 12.66
C HIS A 68 4.46 -0.72 11.39
N ILE A 69 5.26 -0.30 10.42
CA ILE A 69 5.47 -1.02 9.17
C ILE A 69 6.95 -1.32 8.96
N GLU A 70 7.22 -2.55 8.55
CA GLU A 70 8.53 -2.96 8.06
C GLU A 70 8.36 -3.58 6.67
N THR A 71 9.35 -3.39 5.82
CA THR A 71 9.34 -3.95 4.46
C THR A 71 10.66 -4.63 4.17
N ASP A 72 10.60 -5.84 3.60
CA ASP A 72 11.76 -6.47 2.98
C ASP A 72 11.53 -6.60 1.46
N ASN A 73 12.36 -7.39 0.77
CA ASN A 73 12.27 -7.53 -0.68
C ASN A 73 10.96 -8.18 -1.16
N ASP A 74 10.41 -9.09 -0.35
CA ASP A 74 9.29 -9.95 -0.75
C ASP A 74 8.04 -9.72 0.10
N TYR A 75 8.13 -8.99 1.21
CA TYR A 75 7.07 -8.87 2.20
C TYR A 75 6.93 -7.49 2.82
N VAL A 76 5.69 -7.21 3.21
CA VAL A 76 5.30 -6.09 4.08
C VAL A 76 4.80 -6.66 5.41
N TYR A 77 5.31 -6.13 6.51
CA TYR A 77 4.94 -6.50 7.87
C TYR A 77 4.22 -5.34 8.53
N PHE A 78 2.98 -5.58 8.93
CA PHE A 78 2.16 -4.66 9.71
C PHE A 78 2.25 -5.10 11.17
N LEU A 79 2.86 -4.29 12.02
CA LEU A 79 3.22 -4.61 13.40
C LEU A 79 2.52 -3.63 14.37
N ASN A 80 2.37 -4.06 15.63
CA ASN A 80 1.78 -3.25 16.70
C ASN A 80 0.41 -2.63 16.33
N ARG A 81 -0.40 -3.39 15.60
CA ARG A 81 -1.66 -2.93 14.97
C ARG A 81 -2.63 -2.38 16.02
N LYS A 82 -3.12 -1.15 15.78
CA LYS A 82 -4.17 -0.46 16.52
C LYS A 82 -5.42 -0.38 15.63
N VAL A 83 -6.24 -1.42 15.72
CA VAL A 83 -7.44 -1.59 14.90
C VAL A 83 -8.62 -0.89 15.59
N LYS A 84 -9.16 0.16 14.97
CA LYS A 84 -10.43 0.78 15.39
C LYS A 84 -11.61 0.16 14.66
N GLN A 85 -11.45 -0.14 13.36
CA GLN A 85 -12.46 -0.79 12.53
C GLN A 85 -11.81 -1.80 11.58
N GLN A 86 -12.61 -2.64 10.94
CA GLN A 86 -12.11 -3.64 10.01
C GLN A 86 -11.54 -2.99 8.75
N SER A 87 -10.29 -3.33 8.43
CA SER A 87 -9.59 -2.97 7.18
C SER A 87 -9.41 -4.20 6.27
N PHE A 88 -8.78 -4.02 5.11
CA PHE A 88 -8.33 -5.10 4.23
C PHE A 88 -7.42 -6.11 4.95
N LEU A 89 -6.72 -5.68 6.00
CA LEU A 89 -5.91 -6.53 6.86
C LEU A 89 -6.73 -7.44 7.77
N GLN A 90 -8.06 -7.31 7.84
CA GLN A 90 -9.03 -8.20 8.51
C GLN A 90 -8.63 -8.80 9.88
N GLY A 91 -9.44 -8.57 10.90
CA GLY A 91 -9.29 -9.16 12.23
C GLY A 91 -8.31 -8.42 13.14
N HIS A 92 -8.36 -8.76 14.43
CA HIS A 92 -7.73 -8.02 15.53
C HIS A 92 -6.32 -8.52 15.91
N THR A 93 -5.62 -9.22 15.01
CA THR A 93 -4.26 -9.69 15.30
C THR A 93 -3.30 -8.50 15.44
N LYS A 94 -2.35 -8.60 16.37
CA LYS A 94 -1.35 -7.53 16.62
C LYS A 94 -0.31 -7.39 15.52
N SER A 95 -0.18 -8.40 14.66
CA SER A 95 0.69 -8.37 13.49
C SER A 95 0.06 -9.07 12.29
N GLN A 96 0.46 -8.67 11.09
CA GLN A 96 0.20 -9.36 9.84
C GLN A 96 1.37 -9.23 8.86
N LYS A 97 1.53 -10.25 8.02
CA LYS A 97 2.55 -10.32 6.98
C LYS A 97 1.87 -10.56 5.64
N LEU A 98 2.18 -9.73 4.65
CA LEU A 98 1.66 -9.83 3.30
C LEU A 98 2.82 -9.94 2.30
N LYS A 99 2.67 -10.79 1.29
CA LYS A 99 3.68 -10.94 0.22
C LYS A 99 3.51 -9.83 -0.81
N ILE A 100 4.60 -9.23 -1.25
CA ILE A 100 4.64 -8.28 -2.35
C ILE A 100 4.60 -9.06 -3.66
N LEU A 101 3.55 -8.85 -4.46
CA LEU A 101 3.45 -9.41 -5.81
C LEU A 101 3.87 -8.42 -6.89
N LEU A 102 3.62 -7.13 -6.66
CA LEU A 102 4.01 -6.04 -7.54
C LEU A 102 4.33 -4.81 -6.70
N ARG A 103 5.44 -4.14 -7.01
CA ARG A 103 5.82 -2.85 -6.41
C ARG A 103 6.50 -1.99 -7.47
N ASN A 104 5.81 -0.93 -7.89
CA ASN A 104 6.37 0.08 -8.77
C ASN A 104 5.89 1.48 -8.35
N GLU A 105 6.17 2.52 -9.14
CA GLU A 105 5.82 3.90 -8.79
C GLU A 105 4.32 4.20 -8.80
N HIS A 106 3.49 3.33 -9.37
CA HIS A 106 2.06 3.55 -9.57
C HIS A 106 1.20 2.52 -8.86
N GLU A 107 1.72 1.32 -8.64
CA GLU A 107 0.96 0.18 -8.16
C GLU A 107 1.69 -0.62 -7.09
N LEU A 108 0.90 -1.12 -6.15
CA LEU A 108 1.31 -2.02 -5.09
C LEU A 108 0.29 -3.15 -5.02
N ASN A 109 0.73 -4.39 -5.19
CA ASN A 109 -0.12 -5.57 -5.02
C ASN A 109 0.41 -6.42 -3.87
N LEU A 110 -0.45 -6.66 -2.88
CA LEU A 110 -0.13 -7.42 -1.68
C LEU A 110 -0.98 -8.69 -1.62
N GLN A 111 -0.39 -9.80 -1.19
CA GLN A 111 -1.08 -11.09 -1.10
C GLN A 111 -1.15 -11.60 0.33
N ARG A 112 -2.31 -12.14 0.69
CA ARG A 112 -2.52 -12.95 1.89
C ARG A 112 -3.31 -14.21 1.56
N GLY A 113 -2.65 -15.36 1.63
CA GLY A 113 -3.24 -16.63 1.19
C GLY A 113 -3.65 -16.54 -0.28
N SER A 114 -4.91 -16.84 -0.59
CA SER A 114 -5.46 -16.71 -1.95
C SER A 114 -5.91 -15.30 -2.33
N ARG A 115 -5.97 -14.35 -1.39
CA ARG A 115 -6.47 -12.99 -1.63
C ARG A 115 -5.35 -12.05 -2.06
N ILE A 116 -5.64 -11.24 -3.08
CA ILE A 116 -4.77 -10.20 -3.59
C ILE A 116 -5.45 -8.85 -3.36
N PHE A 117 -4.70 -7.92 -2.77
CA PHE A 117 -5.11 -6.54 -2.54
C PHE A 117 -4.31 -5.66 -3.50
N MET A 118 -5.03 -4.92 -4.34
CA MET A 118 -4.44 -4.09 -5.38
C MET A 118 -4.60 -2.62 -4.99
N PHE A 119 -3.52 -1.86 -5.10
CA PHE A 119 -3.50 -0.46 -4.72
C PHE A 119 -2.87 0.40 -5.81
N LYS A 120 -3.42 1.60 -5.98
CA LYS A 120 -2.89 2.62 -6.89
C LYS A 120 -2.33 3.78 -6.08
N ARG A 121 -1.12 4.21 -6.41
CA ARG A 121 -0.48 5.37 -5.76
C ARG A 121 -1.24 6.65 -6.12
N ILE A 122 -1.55 7.44 -5.11
CA ILE A 122 -2.12 8.78 -5.27
C ILE A 122 -1.18 9.81 -4.64
N LYS A 123 -1.05 10.99 -5.27
CA LYS A 123 -0.34 12.13 -4.69
C LYS A 123 -1.38 13.09 -4.09
N TRP A 124 -1.30 13.32 -2.79
CA TRP A 124 -2.07 14.39 -2.16
C TRP A 124 -1.43 15.74 -2.49
N THR A 125 -2.00 16.47 -3.44
CA THR A 125 -1.59 17.86 -3.68
C THR A 125 -2.22 18.75 -2.61
N ASN A 126 -1.41 19.13 -1.61
CA ASN A 126 -1.54 20.18 -0.58
C ASN A 126 -2.94 20.59 -0.03
N SER A 127 -3.09 20.39 1.29
CA SER A 127 -3.76 21.19 2.34
C SER A 127 -5.27 21.49 2.26
N THR A 128 -5.85 21.75 1.09
CA THR A 128 -7.33 21.94 0.97
C THR A 128 -8.07 20.62 0.73
N THR A 129 -7.32 19.54 0.51
CA THR A 129 -7.81 18.24 0.06
C THR A 129 -8.45 17.41 1.17
N HIS A 130 -8.12 17.65 2.44
CA HIS A 130 -8.87 17.10 3.58
C HIS A 130 -10.35 17.57 3.59
N LYS A 131 -10.64 18.76 3.04
CA LYS A 131 -12.01 19.26 2.83
C LYS A 131 -12.62 18.84 1.49
N LEU A 132 -11.81 18.50 0.49
CA LEU A 132 -12.32 18.04 -0.81
C LEU A 132 -12.66 16.55 -0.82
N LEU A 133 -12.02 15.70 0.00
CA LEU A 133 -12.47 14.33 0.25
C LEU A 133 -13.94 14.29 0.75
N LYS A 134 -14.37 15.28 1.55
CA LYS A 134 -15.79 15.49 1.91
C LYS A 134 -16.74 15.72 0.72
N ARG A 135 -16.23 16.01 -0.49
CA ARG A 135 -17.03 16.32 -1.68
C ARG A 135 -16.71 15.45 -2.91
N THR A 136 -15.49 14.96 -3.09
CA THR A 136 -15.04 14.36 -4.36
C THR A 136 -15.19 12.84 -4.45
N GLN A 137 -15.42 12.11 -3.36
CA GLN A 137 -15.85 10.71 -3.46
C GLN A 137 -17.28 10.58 -4.02
N ASN A 138 -18.15 11.53 -3.70
CA ASN A 138 -19.45 11.68 -4.37
C ASN A 138 -19.30 12.03 -5.86
N ALA A 139 -18.21 12.68 -6.27
CA ALA A 139 -17.96 13.06 -7.66
C ALA A 139 -17.34 11.92 -8.50
N TRP A 140 -16.49 11.07 -7.90
CA TRP A 140 -15.94 9.88 -8.59
C TRP A 140 -17.00 8.78 -8.78
N LEU A 141 -17.88 8.55 -7.80
CA LEU A 141 -19.05 7.68 -7.97
C LEU A 141 -20.08 8.26 -8.96
N ALA A 142 -20.20 9.59 -9.08
CA ALA A 142 -21.04 10.23 -10.09
C ALA A 142 -20.47 10.14 -11.51
N LEU A 143 -19.14 10.22 -11.69
CA LEU A 143 -18.50 10.09 -13.01
C LEU A 143 -18.53 8.65 -13.54
N LEU A 144 -18.45 7.64 -12.68
CA LEU A 144 -18.65 6.23 -13.06
C LEU A 144 -20.11 5.89 -13.39
N ARG A 145 -21.09 6.69 -12.94
CA ARG A 145 -22.50 6.59 -13.36
C ARG A 145 -22.85 7.35 -14.64
N CYS A 146 -21.92 8.14 -15.20
CA CYS A 146 -22.12 8.85 -16.47
C CYS A 146 -21.54 8.11 -17.69
N TYR A 147 -20.99 6.90 -17.49
CA TYR A 147 -20.45 6.04 -18.56
C TYR A 147 -21.14 4.66 -18.61
N VAL A 148 -22.43 4.62 -18.26
CA VAL A 148 -23.38 3.55 -18.58
C VAL A 148 -24.63 4.18 -19.19
#